data_AF-A0AAE1LPI1-F1
#
_entry.id   AF-A0AAE1LPI1-F1
#
_cell.length_a   1.000
_cell.length_b   1.000
_cell.length_c   1.000
_cell.angle_alpha   90.00
_cell.angle_beta   90.00
_cell.angle_gamma   90.00
#
_symmetry.space_group_name_H-M   'P 1'
#
loop_
_entity.id
_entity.type
_entity.pdbx_description
1 polymer ?
#
loop_
_entity_poly.entity_id
_entity_poly.type
_entity_poly.pdbx_seq_one_letter_code
_entity_poly.pdbx_strand_id
1 'polypeptide(L)'
;MEHEKNCESKIAFRLQEDTMKSGHFEKMQVGRAKAIFNNRTAAGLRIMADKYNKPELKTTAWFISLVVRWFELVSSRSHACALSLANREAYSKATEHIRLTSTLFQTMKIGTNPLKEIGSHVKRDSL
;
A
#
# COMPACT_ATOMS: atom_id res chain seq x y z
N MET A 1 1.14 14.27 11.48
CA MET A 1 2.58 14.62 11.53
C MET A 1 2.85 15.71 12.55
N GLU A 2 1.96 16.70 12.67
CA GLU A 2 1.93 17.65 13.79
C GLU A 2 1.89 16.98 15.18
N HIS A 3 1.18 15.85 15.30
CA HIS A 3 0.94 15.15 16.56
C HIS A 3 2.18 14.46 17.16
N GLU A 4 3.21 14.21 16.35
CA GLU A 4 4.46 13.54 16.73
C GLU A 4 5.68 14.45 16.53
N LYS A 5 5.49 15.75 16.20
CA LYS A 5 6.61 16.67 15.93
C LYS A 5 7.59 16.77 17.11
N ASN A 6 7.08 16.68 18.33
CA ASN A 6 7.83 16.83 19.59
C ASN A 6 8.25 15.49 20.24
N CYS A 7 8.02 14.35 19.59
CA CYS A 7 8.45 13.06 20.10
C CYS A 7 9.83 12.70 19.51
N GLU A 8 10.79 12.34 20.38
CA GLU A 8 12.13 11.89 19.95
C GLU A 8 12.06 10.60 19.11
N SER A 9 11.10 9.72 19.42
CA SER A 9 10.84 8.48 18.67
C SER A 9 9.47 8.53 18.00
N LYS A 10 9.46 8.79 16.69
CA LYS A 10 8.24 8.84 15.87
C LYS A 10 7.90 7.44 15.34
N ILE A 11 6.62 7.07 15.40
CA ILE A 11 6.15 5.74 14.96
C ILE A 11 6.31 5.63 13.44
N ALA A 12 5.89 6.68 12.72
CA ALA A 12 6.00 6.78 11.27
C ALA A 12 7.16 7.71 10.84
N PHE A 13 8.36 7.51 11.40
CA PHE A 13 9.52 8.40 11.16
C PHE A 13 9.92 8.60 9.68
N ARG A 14 9.55 7.66 8.79
CA ARG A 14 9.81 7.75 7.35
C ARG A 14 8.83 8.67 6.63
N LEU A 15 7.69 8.96 7.23
CA LEU A 15 6.74 9.92 6.70
C LEU A 15 7.29 11.31 7.04
N GLN A 16 7.77 12.04 6.05
CA GLN A 16 8.20 13.42 6.19
C GLN A 16 7.25 14.35 5.42
N GLU A 17 7.23 15.63 5.75
CA GLU A 17 6.29 16.57 5.13
C GLU A 17 6.55 16.66 3.62
N ASP A 18 7.83 16.61 3.25
CA ASP A 18 8.28 16.54 1.88
C ASP A 18 7.79 15.28 1.18
N THR A 19 7.62 14.15 1.88
CA THR A 19 7.08 12.92 1.28
C THR A 19 5.67 13.14 0.72
N MET A 20 4.91 14.06 1.29
CA MET A 20 3.57 14.41 0.81
C MET A 20 3.56 15.50 -0.29
N LYS A 21 4.63 16.29 -0.41
CA LYS A 21 4.80 17.31 -1.44
C LYS A 21 5.75 16.79 -2.53
N SER A 22 5.19 16.33 -3.66
CA SER A 22 6.00 15.82 -4.78
C SER A 22 6.26 16.90 -5.83
N GLY A 23 7.53 17.21 -6.08
CA GLY A 23 7.96 17.93 -7.29
C GLY A 23 8.02 17.02 -8.52
N HIS A 24 8.51 17.56 -9.65
CA HIS A 24 8.50 16.87 -10.94
C HIS A 24 9.34 15.59 -10.94
N PHE A 25 10.45 15.53 -10.20
CA PHE A 25 11.33 14.36 -10.17
C PHE A 25 10.98 13.42 -9.01
N GLU A 26 10.52 13.97 -7.90
CA GLU A 26 10.17 13.25 -6.67
C GLU A 26 9.00 12.30 -6.91
N LYS A 27 8.07 12.63 -7.83
CA LYS A 27 6.96 11.75 -8.21
C LYS A 27 7.40 10.40 -8.79
N MET A 28 8.62 10.34 -9.36
CA MET A 28 9.19 9.11 -9.94
C MET A 28 9.91 8.26 -8.89
N GLN A 29 10.13 8.77 -7.68
CA GLN A 29 10.88 8.08 -6.65
C GLN A 29 9.99 7.08 -5.90
N VAL A 30 10.03 5.82 -6.31
CA VAL A 30 9.31 4.70 -5.65
C VAL A 30 9.66 4.62 -4.15
N GLY A 31 10.88 5.02 -3.76
CA GLY A 31 11.29 5.09 -2.35
C GLY A 31 10.39 5.99 -1.49
N ARG A 32 9.89 7.10 -2.04
CA ARG A 32 8.94 8.00 -1.35
C ARG A 32 7.57 7.35 -1.19
N ALA A 33 7.08 6.68 -2.25
CA ALA A 33 5.85 5.90 -2.16
C ALA A 33 5.95 4.79 -1.09
N LYS A 34 7.09 4.11 -1.00
CA LYS A 34 7.36 3.09 0.04
C LYS A 34 7.50 3.67 1.47
N ALA A 35 7.74 4.96 1.60
CA ALA A 35 7.69 5.63 2.90
C ALA A 35 6.25 5.83 3.37
N ILE A 36 5.33 6.13 2.44
CA ILE A 36 3.89 6.23 2.70
C ILE A 36 3.29 4.83 2.93
N PHE A 37 3.47 3.93 1.95
CA PHE A 37 3.02 2.54 2.01
C PHE A 37 4.00 1.71 2.85
N ASN A 38 3.84 1.81 4.17
CA ASN A 38 4.67 1.12 5.15
C ASN A 38 3.84 0.59 6.31
N ASN A 39 4.19 -0.59 6.84
CA ASN A 39 3.53 -1.17 8.01
C ASN A 39 3.60 -0.27 9.25
N ARG A 40 4.68 0.50 9.44
CA ARG A 40 4.79 1.48 10.53
C ARG A 40 3.79 2.63 10.37
N THR A 41 3.58 3.10 9.14
CA THR A 41 2.56 4.12 8.83
C THR A 41 1.15 3.59 9.12
N ALA A 42 0.85 2.36 8.72
CA ALA A 42 -0.42 1.72 9.05
C ALA A 42 -0.61 1.57 10.58
N ALA A 43 0.42 1.16 11.32
CA ALA A 43 0.36 1.05 12.78
C ALA A 43 0.11 2.40 13.46
N GLY A 44 0.83 3.44 13.04
CA GLY A 44 0.62 4.80 13.54
C GLY A 44 -0.80 5.30 13.27
N LEU A 45 -1.35 5.03 12.08
CA LEU A 45 -2.73 5.38 11.75
C LEU A 45 -3.75 4.62 12.60
N ARG A 46 -3.52 3.35 12.94
CA ARG A 46 -4.41 2.59 13.85
C ARG A 46 -4.42 3.19 15.26
N ILE A 47 -3.24 3.48 15.80
CA ILE A 47 -3.12 4.11 17.13
C ILE A 47 -3.86 5.47 17.16
N MET A 48 -3.69 6.27 16.11
CA MET A 48 -4.40 7.55 15.97
C MET A 48 -5.91 7.35 15.82
N ALA A 49 -6.33 6.34 15.06
CA ALA A 49 -7.75 6.03 14.88
C ALA A 49 -8.42 5.66 16.21
N ASP A 50 -7.75 4.86 17.04
CA ASP A 50 -8.23 4.46 18.35
C ASP A 50 -8.23 5.63 19.34
N LYS A 51 -7.16 6.44 19.34
CA LYS A 51 -7.04 7.60 20.24
C LYS A 51 -8.07 8.70 19.96
N TYR A 52 -8.38 8.95 18.69
CA TYR A 52 -9.28 10.04 18.27
C TYR A 52 -10.65 9.57 17.80
N ASN A 53 -10.95 8.26 17.92
CA ASN A 53 -12.18 7.62 17.45
C ASN A 53 -12.53 7.97 15.99
N LYS A 54 -11.53 7.93 15.11
CA LYS A 54 -11.68 8.25 13.67
C LYS A 54 -11.66 6.98 12.83
N PRO A 55 -12.83 6.41 12.47
CA PRO A 55 -12.91 5.14 11.74
C PRO A 55 -12.28 5.23 10.35
N GLU A 56 -12.25 6.40 9.72
CA GLU A 56 -11.65 6.62 8.40
C GLU A 56 -10.15 6.29 8.42
N LEU A 57 -9.46 6.61 9.53
CA LEU A 57 -8.05 6.29 9.71
C LEU A 57 -7.81 4.77 9.83
N LYS A 58 -8.78 4.01 10.38
CA LYS A 58 -8.70 2.53 10.40
C LYS A 58 -8.77 1.98 8.98
N THR A 59 -9.69 2.49 8.17
CA THR A 59 -9.83 2.10 6.77
C THR A 59 -8.57 2.42 5.97
N THR A 60 -7.99 3.62 6.15
CA THR A 60 -6.71 3.98 5.51
C THR A 60 -5.57 3.08 5.96
N ALA A 61 -5.47 2.77 7.26
CA ALA A 61 -4.44 1.87 7.78
C ALA A 61 -4.57 0.45 7.20
N TRP A 62 -5.81 -0.06 7.10
CA TRP A 62 -6.10 -1.34 6.47
C TRP A 62 -5.68 -1.35 4.99
N PHE A 63 -6.04 -0.30 4.24
CA PHE A 63 -5.67 -0.18 2.83
C PHE A 63 -4.15 -0.13 2.65
N ILE A 64 -3.43 0.62 3.48
CA ILE A 64 -1.96 0.65 3.44
C ILE A 64 -1.38 -0.74 3.69
N SER A 65 -1.86 -1.48 4.70
CA SER A 65 -1.42 -2.86 4.95
C SER A 65 -1.70 -3.78 3.76
N LEU A 66 -2.85 -3.63 3.11
CA LEU A 66 -3.21 -4.40 1.92
C LEU A 66 -2.20 -4.18 0.79
N VAL A 67 -1.91 -2.91 0.47
CA VAL A 67 -0.97 -2.53 -0.60
C VAL A 67 0.47 -2.95 -0.27
N VAL A 68 0.91 -2.77 0.98
CA VAL A 68 2.25 -3.19 1.41
C VAL A 68 2.46 -4.68 1.18
N ARG A 69 1.51 -5.51 1.66
CA ARG A 69 1.63 -6.96 1.52
C ARG A 69 1.54 -7.42 0.07
N TRP A 70 0.68 -6.79 -0.74
CA TRP A 70 0.65 -7.05 -2.18
C TRP A 70 1.99 -6.70 -2.83
N PHE A 71 2.55 -5.53 -2.54
CA PHE A 71 3.82 -5.08 -3.10
C PHE A 71 4.98 -6.00 -2.72
N GLU A 72 5.04 -6.46 -1.47
CA GLU A 72 6.03 -7.44 -1.01
C GLU A 72 5.94 -8.77 -1.77
N LEU A 73 4.72 -9.27 -2.02
CA LEU A 73 4.49 -10.51 -2.75
C LEU A 73 4.92 -10.39 -4.22
N VAL A 74 4.54 -9.31 -4.91
CA VAL A 74 4.86 -9.13 -6.34
C VAL A 74 6.30 -8.69 -6.60
N SER A 75 6.96 -8.05 -5.62
CA SER A 75 8.36 -7.62 -5.74
C SER A 75 9.36 -8.59 -5.10
N SER A 76 8.88 -9.69 -4.52
CA SER A 76 9.73 -10.71 -3.89
C SER A 76 10.71 -11.30 -4.90
N ARG A 77 12.01 -11.20 -4.59
CA ARG A 77 13.10 -11.86 -5.32
C ARG A 77 13.63 -13.09 -4.59
N SER A 78 13.07 -13.43 -3.44
CA SER A 78 13.51 -14.57 -2.62
C SER A 78 12.56 -15.75 -2.81
N HIS A 79 13.12 -16.94 -3.02
CA HIS A 79 12.35 -18.19 -3.07
C HIS A 79 11.59 -18.48 -1.77
N ALA A 80 11.98 -17.89 -0.65
CA ALA A 80 11.29 -18.04 0.64
C ALA A 80 9.96 -17.27 0.71
N CYS A 81 9.79 -16.23 -0.10
CA CYS A 81 8.57 -15.42 -0.18
C CYS A 81 7.87 -15.55 -1.55
N ALA A 82 8.51 -16.20 -2.52
CA ALA A 82 7.87 -16.69 -3.72
C ALA A 82 6.73 -17.64 -3.36
N LEU A 83 5.70 -17.72 -4.20
CA LEU A 83 4.54 -18.62 -4.08
C LEU A 83 4.97 -20.10 -4.17
N SER A 84 5.72 -20.54 -3.16
CA SER A 84 6.26 -21.88 -3.06
C SER A 84 5.20 -22.82 -2.53
N LEU A 85 5.06 -23.98 -3.18
CA LEU A 85 4.17 -25.05 -2.74
C LEU A 85 4.71 -25.79 -1.51
N ALA A 86 5.94 -25.51 -1.07
CA ALA A 86 6.53 -26.09 0.13
C ALA A 86 5.74 -25.74 1.40
N ASN A 87 5.10 -24.56 1.44
CA ASN A 87 4.18 -24.18 2.50
C ASN A 87 2.81 -23.83 1.89
N ARG A 88 1.92 -24.83 1.87
CA ARG A 88 0.59 -24.71 1.27
C ARG A 88 -0.30 -23.67 1.95
N GLU A 89 -0.15 -23.48 3.26
CA GLU A 89 -0.90 -22.46 4.00
C GLU A 89 -0.46 -21.05 3.62
N ALA A 90 0.86 -20.81 3.60
CA ALA A 90 1.42 -19.52 3.17
C ALA A 90 1.06 -19.20 1.72
N TYR A 91 1.05 -20.22 0.85
CA TYR A 91 0.59 -20.10 -0.53
C TYR A 91 -0.88 -19.66 -0.59
N SER A 92 -1.79 -20.35 0.12
CA SER A 92 -3.22 -19.99 0.13
C SER A 92 -3.41 -18.54 0.57
N LYS A 93 -2.82 -18.17 1.71
CA LYS A 93 -2.89 -16.81 2.25
C LYS A 93 -2.37 -15.75 1.27
N ALA A 94 -1.26 -16.03 0.58
CA ALA A 94 -0.72 -15.12 -0.42
C ALA A 94 -1.64 -14.98 -1.63
N THR A 95 -2.19 -16.07 -2.15
CA THR A 95 -3.12 -16.04 -3.30
C THR A 95 -4.44 -15.36 -2.96
N GLU A 96 -4.99 -15.60 -1.77
CA GLU A 96 -6.18 -14.91 -1.26
C GLU A 96 -5.93 -13.41 -1.15
N HIS A 97 -4.76 -13.00 -0.62
CA HIS A 97 -4.39 -11.60 -0.52
C HIS A 97 -4.28 -10.93 -1.90
N ILE A 98 -3.67 -11.60 -2.87
CA ILE A 98 -3.55 -11.09 -4.25
C ILE A 98 -4.93 -10.97 -4.90
N ARG A 99 -5.80 -11.97 -4.74
CA ARG A 99 -7.18 -11.96 -5.25
C ARG A 99 -7.98 -10.81 -4.64
N LEU A 100 -7.96 -10.68 -3.32
CA LEU A 100 -8.61 -9.59 -2.60
C LEU A 100 -8.13 -8.23 -3.11
N THR A 101 -6.82 -8.07 -3.26
CA THR A 101 -6.24 -6.83 -3.77
C THR A 101 -6.72 -6.56 -5.20
N SER A 102 -6.66 -7.54 -6.10
CA SER A 102 -7.13 -7.41 -7.48
C SER A 102 -8.61 -7.01 -7.54
N THR A 103 -9.48 -7.72 -6.82
CA THR A 103 -10.91 -7.42 -6.76
C THR A 103 -11.17 -6.01 -6.22
N LEU A 104 -10.45 -5.61 -5.16
CA LEU A 104 -10.61 -4.26 -4.60
C LEU A 104 -10.23 -3.19 -5.63
N PHE A 105 -9.08 -3.32 -6.30
CA PHE A 105 -8.66 -2.35 -7.32
C PHE A 105 -9.57 -2.33 -8.55
N GLN A 106 -10.24 -3.44 -8.89
CA GLN A 106 -11.21 -3.48 -9.99
C GLN A 106 -12.56 -2.86 -9.64
N THR A 107 -12.95 -2.94 -8.36
CA THR A 107 -14.27 -2.50 -7.89
C THR A 107 -14.28 -1.10 -7.29
N MET A 108 -13.13 -0.61 -6.83
CA MET A 108 -12.99 0.71 -6.24
C MET A 108 -13.23 1.80 -7.28
N LYS A 109 -13.99 2.82 -6.86
CA LYS A 109 -14.25 4.03 -7.65
C LYS A 109 -13.59 5.21 -6.99
N ILE A 110 -13.02 6.11 -7.78
CA ILE A 110 -12.48 7.39 -7.31
C ILE A 110 -13.36 8.50 -7.87
N GLY A 111 -14.21 9.08 -7.02
CA GLY A 111 -15.24 10.02 -7.45
C GLY A 111 -16.31 9.35 -8.32
N THR A 112 -16.77 10.03 -9.36
CA THR A 112 -17.78 9.51 -10.30
C THR A 112 -17.21 8.61 -11.39
N ASN A 113 -15.89 8.59 -11.56
CA ASN A 113 -15.23 7.87 -12.64
C ASN A 113 -14.62 6.56 -12.15
N PRO A 114 -14.67 5.49 -12.96
CA PRO A 114 -13.85 4.30 -12.71
C PRO A 114 -12.37 4.68 -12.77
N LEU A 115 -11.54 3.89 -12.09
CA LEU A 115 -10.07 4.01 -12.17
C LEU A 115 -9.66 3.99 -13.65
N LYS A 116 -9.05 5.08 -14.14
CA LYS A 116 -8.48 5.10 -15.48
C LYS A 116 -7.35 4.07 -15.54
N GLU A 117 -7.38 3.21 -16.55
CA GLU A 117 -6.29 2.30 -16.82
C GLU A 117 -5.01 3.11 -17.06
N ILE A 118 -4.03 2.93 -16.18
CA ILE A 118 -2.70 3.50 -16.36
C ILE A 118 -1.97 2.56 -17.32
N GLY A 119 -2.24 2.69 -18.63
CA GLY A 119 -1.43 2.08 -19.69
C GLY A 119 -2.02 0.90 -20.47
N SER A 120 -3.30 0.90 -20.84
CA SER A 120 -3.81 0.01 -21.91
C SER A 120 -3.57 0.58 -23.31
N HIS A 121 -2.30 0.74 -23.67
CA HIS A 121 -1.87 0.76 -25.07
C HIS A 121 -1.25 -0.60 -25.45
N VAL A 122 -1.94 -1.68 -25.09
CA VAL A 122 -1.76 -2.96 -25.78
C VAL A 122 -2.97 -3.13 -26.68
N LYS A 123 -2.83 -2.72 -27.94
CA LYS A 123 -3.68 -3.24 -29.00
C LYS A 123 -3.50 -4.76 -28.95
N ARG A 124 -4.55 -5.48 -28.55
CA ARG A 124 -4.65 -6.90 -28.87
C ARG A 124 -4.89 -6.96 -30.36
N ASP A 125 -3.81 -6.95 -31.14
CA ASP A 125 -3.87 -7.38 -32.52
C ASP A 125 -4.07 -8.89 -32.47
N SER A 126 -5.25 -9.31 -32.91
CA SER A 126 -5.63 -10.70 -33.11
C SER A 126 -4.65 -11.37 -34.08
N LEU A 127 -4.02 -12.45 -33.63
CA LEU A 127 -3.45 -13.48 -34.50
C LEU A 127 -4.43 -14.66 -34.52
#